data_AF-A0A838EA18-F1
#
_entry.id   AF-A0A838EA18-F1
#
_cell.length_a   1.000
_cell.length_b   1.000
_cell.length_c   1.000
_cell.angle_alpha   90.00
_cell.angle_beta   90.00
_cell.angle_gamma   90.00
#
_symmetry.space_group_name_H-M   'P 1'
#
loop_
_entity.id
_entity.type
_entity.pdbx_description
1 polymer ?
#
loop_
_entity_poly.entity_id
_entity_poly.type
_entity_poly.pdbx_seq_one_letter_code
_entity_poly.pdbx_strand_id
1 'polypeptide(L)' 'MVKANPGISIPEIAEKMEIQQNYLYRVLPGLAQDGLVEKRGRGWHPKDR' A
#
# COMPACT_ATOMS: atom_id res chain seq x y z
N MET A 1 -8.72 -0.09 0.79
CA MET A 1 -8.00 0.74 1.78
C MET A 1 -7.10 1.78 1.13
N VAL A 2 -6.15 1.44 0.25
CA VAL A 2 -5.36 2.46 -0.48
C VAL A 2 -6.26 3.37 -1.35
N LYS A 3 -7.31 2.83 -1.98
CA LYS A 3 -8.35 3.61 -2.68
C LYS A 3 -9.11 4.59 -1.79
N ALA A 4 -9.23 4.30 -0.50
CA ALA A 4 -9.98 5.11 0.46
C ALA A 4 -9.11 6.15 1.18
N ASN A 5 -7.79 5.97 1.18
CA ASN A 5 -6.84 6.90 1.79
C ASN A 5 -5.54 6.94 0.96
N PRO A 6 -5.51 7.72 -0.14
CA PRO A 6 -4.33 7.84 -0.99
C PRO A 6 -3.16 8.44 -0.21
N GLY A 7 -1.98 7.86 -0.33
CA GLY A 7 -0.77 8.31 0.37
C GLY A 7 -0.54 7.63 1.73
N ILE A 8 -1.38 6.66 2.09
CA ILE A 8 -1.19 5.88 3.32
C ILE A 8 0.15 5.13 3.31
N SER A 9 0.89 5.23 4.41
CA SER A 9 2.19 4.56 4.56
C SER A 9 2.04 3.11 5.03
N ILE A 10 3.11 2.32 4.90
CA ILE A 10 3.12 0.92 5.32
C ILE A 10 2.77 0.74 6.82
N PRO A 11 3.35 1.54 7.75
CA PRO A 11 2.99 1.46 9.16
C PRO A 11 1.49 1.71 9.42
N GLU A 12 0.91 2.69 8.73
CA GLU A 12 -0.52 3.03 8.88
C GLU A 12 -1.43 1.95 8.31
N ILE A 13 -1.05 1.29 7.21
CA ILE A 13 -1.78 0.13 6.68
C ILE A 13 -1.70 -1.03 7.68
N ALA A 14 -0.52 -1.29 8.23
CA ALA A 14 -0.30 -2.37 9.20
C ALA A 14 -1.16 -2.19 10.46
N GLU A 15 -1.20 -0.97 11.00
CA GLU A 15 -2.02 -0.64 12.16
C GLU A 15 -3.52 -0.79 11.88
N LYS A 16 -4.02 -0.25 10.76
CA LYS A 16 -5.44 -0.32 10.41
C LYS A 16 -5.95 -1.72 10.08
N MET A 17 -5.09 -2.58 9.56
CA MET A 17 -5.45 -3.95 9.20
C MET A 17 -5.05 -4.97 10.27
N GLU A 18 -4.39 -4.53 11.34
CA GLU A 18 -3.82 -5.38 12.39
C GLU A 18 -2.93 -6.50 11.82
N ILE A 19 -2.14 -6.17 10.79
CA ILE A 19 -1.20 -7.08 10.12
C ILE A 19 0.24 -6.63 10.30
N GLN A 20 1.18 -7.55 10.14
CA GLN A 20 2.60 -7.22 10.28
C GLN A 20 3.12 -6.39 9.09
N GLN A 21 3.90 -5.34 9.38
CA GLN A 21 4.54 -4.51 8.36
C GLN A 21 5.41 -5.32 7.39
N ASN A 22 6.10 -6.36 7.87
CA ASN A 22 6.92 -7.25 7.05
C ASN A 22 6.11 -7.93 5.93
N TYR A 23 4.85 -8.25 6.17
CA TYR A 23 3.97 -8.83 5.16
C TYR A 23 3.71 -7.82 4.03
N LEU A 24 3.45 -6.56 4.39
CA LEU A 24 3.19 -5.48 3.43
C LEU A 24 4.41 -5.16 2.55
N TYR A 25 5.62 -5.27 3.09
CA TYR A 25 6.85 -5.13 2.28
C TYR A 25 6.97 -6.20 1.19
N ARG A 26 6.36 -7.38 1.37
CA ARG A 26 6.38 -8.47 0.39
C ARG A 26 5.26 -8.36 -0.62
N VAL A 27 4.08 -7.89 -0.19
CA VAL A 27 2.87 -7.87 -1.03
C VAL A 27 2.75 -6.60 -1.88
N LEU A 28 3.06 -5.43 -1.31
CA LEU A 28 2.85 -4.14 -2.00
C LEU A 28 3.66 -4.00 -3.31
N PRO A 29 4.92 -4.49 -3.42
CA PRO A 29 5.62 -4.51 -4.70
C PRO A 29 4.93 -5.36 -5.77
N GLY A 30 4.35 -6.51 -5.40
CA GLY A 30 3.58 -7.35 -6.33
C GLY A 30 2.33 -6.63 -6.83
N LEU A 31 1.57 -6.02 -5.92
CA LEU A 31 0.41 -5.20 -6.30
C LEU A 31 0.79 -3.99 -7.18
N ALA A 32 2.01 -3.47 -7.03
CA ALA A 32 2.52 -2.41 -7.89
C ALA A 32 2.87 -2.90 -9.30
N GLN A 33 3.48 -4.09 -9.40
CA GLN A 33 3.73 -4.76 -10.68
C GLN A 33 2.41 -5.08 -11.41
N ASP A 34 1.40 -5.53 -10.68
CA ASP A 34 0.06 -5.80 -11.22
C ASP A 34 -0.69 -4.51 -11.58
N GLY A 35 -0.11 -3.33 -11.31
CA GLY A 35 -0.69 -2.04 -11.65
C GLY A 35 -1.93 -1.71 -10.82
N LEU A 36 -2.05 -2.24 -9.61
CA LEU A 36 -3.17 -1.96 -8.70
C LEU A 36 -2.87 -0.77 -7.77
N VAL A 37 -1.60 -0.59 -7.44
CA VAL A 37 -1.11 0.50 -6.60
C VAL A 37 0.18 1.09 -7.18
N GLU A 38 0.54 2.27 -6.73
CA GLU A 38 1.82 2.89 -7.03
C GLU A 38 2.43 3.49 -5.77
N LYS A 39 3.76 3.44 -5.68
CA LYS A 39 4.49 4.06 -4.59
C LYS A 39 4.80 5.51 -4.96
N ARG A 40 4.35 6.47 -4.14
CA ARG A 40 4.73 7.88 -4.26
C ARG A 40 5.38 8.34 -2.96
N GLY A 41 6.68 8.60 -3.01
CA GLY A 41 7.47 8.94 -1.82
C GLY A 41 7.41 7.85 -0.75
N ARG A 42 6.86 8.18 0.42
CA ARG A 42 6.68 7.25 1.56
C ARG A 42 5.29 6.61 1.62
N GLY A 43 4.37 7.02 0.75
CA GLY A 43 2.98 6.57 0.72
C GLY A 43 2.65 5.69 -0.47
N TRP A 44 1.55 4.95 -0.35
CA TRP A 44 0.98 4.15 -1.42
C TRP A 44 -0.31 4.79 -1.93
N HIS A 45 -0.45 4.83 -3.25
CA HIS A 45 -1.60 5.39 -3.94
C HIS A 45 -2.26 4.33 -4.80
N PRO A 46 -3.59 4.39 -4.99
CA PRO A 46 -4.25 3.52 -5.94
C PRO A 46 -3.79 3.92 -7.34
N LYS A 47 -3.47 2.95 -8.19
CA LYS A 47 -3.27 3.24 -9.60
C LYS A 47 -4.68 3.29 -10.19
N ASP A 48 -5.16 4.51 -10.44
CA ASP A 48 -6.47 4.70 -11.08
C ASP A 48 -6.42 4.06 -12.47
N ARG A 49 -7.48 3.31 -12.81
CA ARG A 49 -7.60 2.62 -14.10
C ARG A 49 -8.23 3.56 -15.10
#